data_AF-A0A9W8W5Q7-F1
#
_entry.id   AF-A0A9W8W5Q7-F1
#
_cell.length_a   1.000
_cell.length_b   1.000
_cell.length_c   1.000
_cell.angle_alpha   90.00
_cell.angle_beta   90.00
_cell.angle_gamma   90.00
#
_symmetry.space_group_name_H-M   'P 1'
#
loop_
_entity.id
_entity.type
_entity.pdbx_description
1 polymer ?
#
loop_
_entity_poly.entity_id
_entity_poly.type
_entity_poly.pdbx_seq_one_letter_code
_entity_poly.pdbx_strand_id
1 'polypeptide(L)'
;MPDPYLNGHLMEPPQDLAESSQVPEIFFCLHSGCKAKPFKRAADLQRHYRNAHVPEPLKEQHFCDYSRCSRYREPFSRRDHLRDHLRQYHREDIPKRNAVIKKEWLEGRESASSWWRCVRCLARVYVSENDFECPKCKTACEPMRKEKRRQKH
;
A
#
# COMPACT_ATOMS: atom_id res chain seq x y z
N MET A 1 -37.23 -69.08 -8.49
CA MET A 1 -37.93 -68.33 -7.42
C MET A 1 -37.01 -68.35 -6.21
N PRO A 2 -36.63 -67.26 -5.51
CA PRO A 2 -36.71 -65.78 -5.71
C PRO A 2 -35.26 -65.18 -5.80
N ASP A 3 -34.92 -63.89 -5.83
CA ASP A 3 -35.44 -62.61 -6.37
C ASP A 3 -34.17 -61.69 -6.46
N PRO A 4 -33.85 -61.06 -7.61
CA PRO A 4 -32.57 -60.37 -7.81
C PRO A 4 -32.68 -58.85 -7.65
N TYR A 5 -32.84 -58.34 -6.43
CA TYR A 5 -32.78 -56.90 -6.17
C TYR A 5 -32.19 -56.57 -4.80
N LEU A 6 -30.87 -56.38 -4.74
CA LEU A 6 -30.28 -55.41 -3.81
C LEU A 6 -28.86 -55.03 -4.24
N ASN A 7 -28.75 -53.97 -5.04
CA ASN A 7 -27.58 -53.08 -5.04
C ASN A 7 -28.01 -51.75 -5.65
N GLY A 8 -28.69 -50.95 -4.83
CA GLY A 8 -28.95 -49.54 -5.11
C GLY A 8 -27.65 -48.76 -5.04
N HIS A 9 -26.94 -48.70 -6.16
CA HIS A 9 -25.84 -47.75 -6.34
C HIS A 9 -26.47 -46.37 -6.51
N LEU A 10 -26.49 -45.59 -5.44
CA LEU A 10 -26.78 -44.16 -5.47
C LEU A 10 -25.84 -43.52 -6.50
N MET A 11 -26.38 -43.16 -7.67
CA MET A 11 -25.72 -42.21 -8.55
C MET A 11 -25.70 -40.87 -7.80
N GLU A 12 -24.52 -40.45 -7.38
CA GLU A 12 -24.33 -39.08 -6.93
C GLU A 12 -24.58 -38.13 -8.12
N PRO A 13 -25.43 -37.10 -7.96
CA PRO A 13 -25.66 -36.13 -9.03
C PRO A 13 -24.36 -35.38 -9.34
N PRO A 14 -24.07 -35.06 -10.61
CA PRO A 14 -22.94 -34.22 -10.97
C PRO A 14 -23.05 -32.88 -10.23
N GLN A 15 -22.02 -32.54 -9.45
CA GLN A 15 -21.89 -31.25 -8.79
C GLN A 15 -21.48 -30.17 -9.81
N ASP A 16 -22.34 -29.89 -10.80
CA ASP A 16 -22.22 -28.70 -11.65
C ASP A 16 -22.97 -27.54 -11.00
N LEU A 17 -22.50 -27.11 -9.83
CA LEU A 17 -22.91 -25.85 -9.23
C LEU A 17 -21.79 -24.82 -9.44
N ALA A 18 -21.97 -24.09 -10.54
CA ALA A 18 -21.66 -22.67 -10.73
C ALA A 18 -20.53 -22.08 -9.87
N GLU A 19 -19.34 -21.88 -10.45
CA GLU A 19 -18.40 -20.94 -9.86
C GLU A 19 -17.80 -19.99 -10.91
N SER A 20 -18.49 -18.85 -11.03
CA SER A 20 -17.99 -17.53 -11.38
C SER A 20 -17.24 -17.40 -12.71
N SER A 21 -18.01 -17.24 -13.80
CA SER A 21 -17.60 -16.35 -14.88
C SER A 21 -17.49 -14.92 -14.32
N GLN A 22 -16.36 -14.59 -13.71
CA GLN A 22 -16.01 -13.21 -13.35
C GLN A 22 -15.81 -12.44 -14.64
N VAL A 23 -16.90 -11.94 -15.23
CA VAL A 23 -16.80 -10.89 -16.24
C VAL A 23 -16.01 -9.77 -15.57
N PRO A 24 -14.85 -9.35 -16.10
CA PRO A 24 -14.04 -8.35 -15.42
C PRO A 24 -14.87 -7.08 -15.32
N GLU A 25 -15.27 -6.69 -14.11
CA GLU A 25 -15.97 -5.43 -13.92
C GLU A 25 -15.10 -4.28 -14.42
N ILE A 26 -15.61 -3.56 -15.41
CA ILE A 26 -14.94 -2.42 -16.02
C ILE A 26 -15.49 -1.15 -15.40
N PHE A 27 -14.61 -0.34 -14.85
CA PHE A 27 -14.93 0.91 -14.17
C PHE A 27 -14.72 2.10 -15.12
N PHE A 28 -15.75 2.92 -15.31
CA PHE A 28 -15.69 4.10 -16.18
C PHE A 28 -15.64 5.40 -15.36
N CYS A 29 -14.98 6.42 -15.90
CA CYS A 29 -15.09 7.76 -15.36
C CYS A 29 -16.39 8.41 -15.86
N LEU A 30 -17.21 8.89 -14.94
CA LEU A 30 -18.49 9.56 -15.19
C LEU A 30 -18.36 11.10 -15.16
N HIS A 31 -17.14 11.63 -15.03
CA HIS A 31 -16.94 13.09 -15.04
C HIS A 31 -17.17 13.67 -16.43
N SER A 32 -17.93 14.75 -16.52
CA SER A 32 -18.34 15.40 -17.78
C SER A 32 -17.13 15.70 -18.67
N GLY A 33 -17.14 15.16 -19.89
CA GLY A 33 -16.08 15.39 -20.89
C GLY A 33 -14.78 14.61 -20.65
N CYS A 34 -14.71 13.73 -19.64
CA CYS A 34 -13.53 12.91 -19.40
C CYS A 34 -13.39 11.81 -20.47
N LYS A 35 -12.26 11.81 -21.19
CA LYS A 35 -11.92 10.83 -22.24
C LYS A 35 -11.07 9.67 -21.71
N ALA A 36 -11.10 9.41 -20.40
CA ALA A 36 -10.29 8.35 -19.80
C ALA A 36 -10.75 6.98 -20.29
N LYS A 37 -9.78 6.11 -20.56
CA LYS A 37 -10.05 4.71 -20.90
C LYS A 37 -10.69 3.99 -19.70
N PRO A 38 -11.47 2.93 -19.95
CA PRO A 38 -12.07 2.15 -18.88
C PRO A 38 -11.00 1.47 -18.02
N PHE A 39 -11.23 1.40 -16.72
CA PHE A 39 -10.31 0.86 -15.73
C PHE A 39 -10.72 -0.56 -15.35
N LYS A 40 -9.73 -1.44 -15.16
CA LYS A 40 -9.97 -2.82 -14.73
C LYS A 40 -10.15 -2.95 -13.21
N ARG A 41 -9.92 -1.87 -12.45
CA ARG A 41 -9.95 -1.87 -10.98
C ARG A 41 -10.52 -0.56 -10.46
N ALA A 42 -11.41 -0.64 -9.47
CA ALA A 42 -11.95 0.52 -8.76
C ALA A 42 -10.85 1.43 -8.19
N ALA A 43 -9.76 0.86 -7.67
CA ALA A 43 -8.64 1.63 -7.13
C ALA A 43 -7.95 2.54 -8.17
N ASP A 44 -7.88 2.10 -9.43
CA ASP A 44 -7.30 2.90 -10.51
C ASP A 44 -8.26 4.03 -10.91
N LEU A 45 -9.58 3.78 -10.94
CA LEU A 45 -10.60 4.81 -11.17
C LEU A 45 -10.58 5.87 -10.05
N GLN A 46 -10.56 5.44 -8.79
CA GLN A 46 -10.48 6.34 -7.63
C GLN A 46 -9.22 7.21 -7.65
N ARG A 47 -8.09 6.65 -8.09
CA ARG A 47 -6.85 7.42 -8.30
C ARG A 47 -7.00 8.42 -9.46
N HIS A 48 -7.65 8.02 -10.56
CA HIS A 48 -7.90 8.90 -11.69
C HIS A 48 -8.72 10.13 -11.27
N TYR A 49 -9.84 9.93 -10.56
CA TYR A 49 -10.67 11.04 -10.07
C TYR A 49 -9.89 12.03 -9.20
N ARG A 50 -9.13 11.51 -8.22
CA ARG A 50 -8.33 12.37 -7.33
C ARG A 50 -7.25 13.19 -8.04
N ASN A 51 -6.71 12.68 -9.15
CA ASN A 51 -5.62 13.36 -9.86
C ASN A 51 -6.11 14.25 -11.01
N ALA A 52 -7.15 13.81 -11.73
CA ALA A 52 -7.63 14.45 -12.96
C ALA A 52 -8.80 15.42 -12.72
N HIS A 53 -9.63 15.18 -11.70
CA HIS A 53 -10.90 15.90 -11.51
C HIS A 53 -10.97 16.72 -10.23
N VAL A 54 -10.10 16.45 -9.25
CA VAL A 54 -9.96 17.35 -8.11
C VAL A 54 -9.22 18.60 -8.57
N PRO A 55 -9.78 19.81 -8.38
CA PRO A 55 -9.11 21.05 -8.77
C PRO A 55 -7.83 21.26 -7.95
N GLU A 56 -6.81 21.88 -8.55
CA GLU A 56 -5.47 22.08 -7.97
C GLU A 56 -5.43 22.55 -6.49
N PRO A 57 -6.25 23.52 -6.04
CA PRO A 57 -6.23 23.95 -4.64
C PRO A 57 -6.72 22.88 -3.65
N LEU A 58 -7.47 21.87 -4.11
CA LEU A 58 -7.96 20.77 -3.30
C LEU A 58 -7.13 19.50 -3.44
N LYS A 59 -6.16 19.46 -4.37
CA LYS A 59 -5.30 18.28 -4.54
C LYS A 59 -4.38 18.13 -3.34
N GLU A 60 -4.24 16.90 -2.88
CA GLU A 60 -3.28 16.58 -1.82
C GLU A 60 -1.86 16.88 -2.29
N GLN A 61 -1.21 17.82 -1.61
CA GLN A 61 0.18 18.19 -1.85
C GLN A 61 1.06 17.56 -0.76
N HIS A 62 2.09 16.83 -1.19
CA HIS A 62 2.99 16.14 -0.27
C HIS A 62 4.37 16.77 -0.34
N PHE A 63 4.73 17.57 0.65
CA PHE A 63 6.02 18.23 0.74
C PHE A 63 7.07 17.31 1.37
N CYS A 64 8.33 17.49 0.96
CA CYS A 64 9.46 16.92 1.68
C CYS A 64 9.67 17.71 2.98
N ASP A 65 9.82 17.02 4.10
CA ASP A 65 9.95 17.61 5.44
C ASP A 65 11.40 17.84 5.86
N TYR A 66 12.36 17.59 4.96
CA TYR A 66 13.75 18.00 5.15
C TYR A 66 13.92 19.44 4.71
N SER A 67 14.21 20.33 5.66
CA SER A 67 14.44 21.76 5.41
C SER A 67 15.59 22.05 4.44
N ARG A 68 16.57 21.15 4.35
CA ARG A 68 17.71 21.24 3.42
C ARG A 68 17.46 20.58 2.06
N CYS A 69 16.29 20.00 1.82
CA CYS A 69 15.97 19.38 0.55
C CYS A 69 15.63 20.45 -0.49
N SER A 70 16.19 20.36 -1.69
CA SER A 70 15.85 21.26 -2.80
C SER A 70 14.35 21.23 -3.16
N ARG A 71 13.73 20.05 -3.00
CA ARG A 71 12.31 19.81 -3.26
C ARG A 71 11.39 20.16 -2.08
N TYR A 72 11.89 20.76 -1.00
CA TYR A 72 11.03 21.09 0.16
C TYR A 72 9.93 22.12 -0.19
N ARG A 73 10.18 23.00 -1.18
CA ARG A 73 9.20 23.99 -1.68
C ARG A 73 8.32 23.45 -2.81
N GLU A 74 8.67 22.29 -3.37
CA GLU A 74 7.97 21.71 -4.52
C GLU A 74 7.18 20.47 -4.10
N PRO A 75 5.85 20.56 -3.99
CA PRO A 75 5.04 19.44 -3.54
C PRO A 75 5.03 18.30 -4.57
N PHE A 76 4.96 17.07 -4.07
CA PHE A 76 4.63 15.91 -4.87
C PHE A 76 3.10 15.76 -4.92
N SER A 77 2.56 15.53 -6.12
CA SER A 77 1.13 15.25 -6.32
C SER A 77 0.69 13.88 -5.80
N ARG A 78 1.65 13.01 -5.45
CA ARG A 78 1.39 11.66 -4.93
C ARG A 78 2.35 11.27 -3.82
N ARG A 79 1.79 10.60 -2.81
CA ARG A 79 2.53 10.01 -1.67
C ARG A 79 3.59 9.00 -2.09
N ASP A 80 3.34 8.26 -3.17
CA ASP A 80 4.29 7.26 -3.65
C ASP A 80 5.59 7.93 -4.17
N HIS A 81 5.49 9.07 -4.85
CA HIS A 81 6.66 9.84 -5.32
C HIS A 81 7.45 10.44 -4.15
N LEU A 82 6.76 10.99 -3.14
CA LEU A 82 7.42 11.44 -1.93
C LEU A 82 8.19 10.30 -1.25
N ARG A 83 7.62 9.10 -1.17
CA ARG A 83 8.32 7.93 -0.61
C ARG A 83 9.59 7.60 -1.37
N ASP A 84 9.50 7.52 -2.69
CA ASP A 84 10.67 7.20 -3.51
C ASP A 84 11.74 8.27 -3.36
N HIS A 85 11.35 9.55 -3.27
CA HIS A 85 12.24 10.65 -2.96
C HIS A 85 12.94 10.47 -1.60
N LEU A 86 12.20 10.25 -0.51
CA LEU A 86 12.79 10.01 0.83
C LEU A 86 13.73 8.80 0.83
N ARG A 87 13.37 7.73 0.11
CA ARG A 87 14.15 6.49 0.05
C ARG A 87 15.43 6.62 -0.78
N GLN A 88 15.43 7.40 -1.86
CA GLN A 88 16.56 7.53 -2.78
C GLN A 88 17.45 8.72 -2.44
N TYR A 89 16.86 9.88 -2.17
CA TYR A 89 17.57 11.13 -1.94
C TYR A 89 18.03 11.27 -0.49
N HIS A 90 17.13 11.00 0.47
CA HIS A 90 17.45 11.04 1.90
C HIS A 90 17.97 9.71 2.45
N ARG A 91 18.03 8.67 1.60
CA ARG A 91 18.45 7.30 1.95
C ARG A 91 17.74 6.74 3.18
N GLU A 92 16.50 7.17 3.44
CA GLU A 92 15.76 6.70 4.60
C GLU A 92 15.47 5.19 4.55
N ASP A 93 15.34 4.59 5.73
CA ASP A 93 15.04 3.18 5.94
C ASP A 93 13.57 2.80 5.69
N ILE A 94 12.96 3.34 4.63
CA ILE A 94 11.56 3.08 4.27
C ILE A 94 11.49 1.94 3.24
N PRO A 95 11.04 0.73 3.61
CA PRO A 95 10.88 -0.37 2.67
C PRO A 95 9.74 -0.11 1.68
N LYS A 96 9.74 -0.83 0.56
CA LYS A 96 8.56 -0.89 -0.32
C LYS A 96 7.42 -1.59 0.43
N ARG A 97 6.15 -1.27 0.10
CA ARG A 97 4.99 -1.99 0.66
C ARG A 97 5.16 -3.49 0.37
N ASN A 98 5.04 -4.32 1.41
CA ASN A 98 5.18 -5.78 1.36
C ASN A 98 6.58 -6.31 0.98
N ALA A 99 7.63 -5.49 1.03
CA ALA A 99 8.98 -5.99 0.81
C ALA A 99 9.54 -6.62 2.08
N VAL A 100 10.18 -7.78 1.93
CA VAL A 100 11.00 -8.37 2.99
C VAL A 100 12.21 -7.46 3.21
N ILE A 101 12.30 -6.89 4.41
CA ILE A 101 13.45 -6.07 4.81
C ILE A 101 14.60 -7.03 5.08
N LYS A 102 15.77 -6.80 4.48
CA LYS A 102 17.00 -7.53 4.82
C LYS A 102 17.87 -6.67 5.74
N LYS A 103 18.61 -7.30 6.64
CA LYS A 103 19.49 -6.61 7.61
C LYS A 103 20.53 -5.74 6.88
N GLU A 104 21.19 -6.33 5.88
CA GLU A 104 22.16 -5.69 4.97
C GLU A 104 21.57 -4.43 4.30
N TRP A 105 20.30 -4.51 3.87
CA TRP A 105 19.63 -3.38 3.22
C TRP A 105 19.40 -2.21 4.17
N LEU A 106 19.21 -2.49 5.47
CA LEU A 106 19.08 -1.46 6.47
C LEU A 106 20.44 -0.83 6.78
N GLU A 107 21.52 -1.59 6.88
CA GLU A 107 22.85 -1.13 7.35
C GLU A 107 23.35 0.13 6.63
N GLY A 108 23.25 0.19 5.30
CA GLY A 108 23.66 1.36 4.49
C GLY A 108 22.66 2.52 4.41
N ARG A 109 21.61 2.54 5.24
CA ARG A 109 20.55 3.56 5.22
C ARG A 109 20.51 4.44 6.45
N GLU A 110 20.11 5.68 6.20
CA GLU A 110 19.83 6.67 7.23
C GLU A 110 18.63 6.20 8.06
N SER A 111 18.93 5.89 9.31
CA SER A 111 17.99 5.37 10.30
C SER A 111 18.23 6.15 11.57
N ALA A 112 17.34 7.10 11.84
CA ALA A 112 17.34 7.86 13.08
C ALA A 112 16.95 6.94 14.23
N SER A 113 17.68 7.03 15.35
CA SER A 113 17.38 6.25 16.56
C SER A 113 16.13 6.75 17.28
N SER A 114 15.84 8.07 17.19
CA SER A 114 14.74 8.73 17.91
C SER A 114 13.39 8.71 17.19
N TRP A 115 13.36 8.46 15.88
CA TRP A 115 12.12 8.42 15.11
C TRP A 115 12.18 7.47 13.92
N TRP A 116 11.01 7.09 13.43
CA TRP A 116 10.84 6.24 12.26
C TRP A 116 9.67 6.73 11.42
N ARG A 117 9.68 6.38 10.13
CA ARG A 117 8.53 6.65 9.25
C ARG A 117 7.71 5.42 9.00
N CYS A 118 6.40 5.60 9.13
CA CYS A 118 5.43 4.56 8.80
C CYS A 118 5.40 4.27 7.29
N VAL A 119 5.44 3.00 6.92
CA VAL A 119 5.44 2.56 5.51
C VAL A 119 4.07 2.74 4.85
N ARG A 120 2.98 2.81 5.62
CA ARG A 120 1.65 3.12 5.08
C ARG A 120 1.38 4.61 5.04
N CYS A 121 1.65 5.30 6.16
CA CYS A 121 1.27 6.70 6.32
C CYS A 121 2.32 7.69 5.81
N LEU A 122 3.61 7.33 5.77
CA LEU A 122 4.76 8.24 5.63
C LEU A 122 4.82 9.32 6.73
N ALA A 123 4.00 9.17 7.78
CA ALA A 123 4.07 10.00 8.98
C ALA A 123 5.36 9.70 9.73
N ARG A 124 6.00 10.76 10.22
CA ARG A 124 7.11 10.69 11.16
C ARG A 124 6.55 10.33 12.54
N VAL A 125 7.07 9.27 13.12
CA VAL A 125 6.66 8.72 14.42
C VAL A 125 7.87 8.72 15.32
N TYR A 126 7.79 9.43 16.44
CA TYR A 126 8.86 9.47 17.44
C TYR A 126 8.74 8.25 18.35
N VAL A 127 9.86 7.53 18.52
CA VAL A 127 9.90 6.31 19.34
C VAL A 127 9.63 6.63 20.80
N SER A 128 10.00 7.82 21.27
CA SER A 128 9.75 8.27 22.63
C SER A 128 8.27 8.52 22.97
N GLU A 129 7.44 8.84 21.97
CA GLU A 129 6.04 9.27 22.20
C GLU A 129 5.01 8.19 21.84
N ASN A 130 5.28 7.45 20.77
CA ASN A 130 4.33 6.48 20.19
C ASN A 130 4.97 5.09 20.05
N ASP A 131 6.08 4.86 20.74
CA ASP A 131 6.89 3.66 20.62
C ASP A 131 7.16 3.32 19.13
N PHE A 132 6.89 2.07 18.78
CA PHE A 132 6.98 1.57 17.42
C PHE A 132 5.60 1.35 16.80
N GLU A 133 4.61 2.16 17.15
CA GLU A 133 3.27 2.13 16.56
C GLU A 133 2.92 3.43 15.85
N CYS A 134 2.35 3.35 14.64
CA CYS A 134 1.93 4.55 13.93
C CYS A 134 0.58 5.06 14.44
N PRO A 135 0.49 6.32 14.93
CA PRO A 135 -0.78 6.86 15.46
C PRO A 135 -1.88 7.01 14.40
N LYS A 136 -1.52 7.11 13.10
CA LYS A 136 -2.50 7.26 12.02
C LYS A 136 -3.13 5.95 11.55
N CYS A 137 -2.38 4.85 11.53
CA CYS A 137 -2.85 3.60 10.92
C CYS A 137 -2.62 2.36 11.79
N LYS A 138 -2.16 2.55 13.04
CA LYS A 138 -1.85 1.51 14.02
C LYS A 138 -0.93 0.41 13.48
N THR A 139 -0.20 0.72 12.41
CA THR A 139 0.77 -0.21 11.83
C THR A 139 2.02 -0.14 12.68
N ALA A 140 2.44 -1.28 13.22
CA ALA A 140 3.68 -1.40 13.96
C ALA A 140 4.90 -1.26 13.02
N CYS A 141 5.98 -0.68 13.54
CA CYS A 141 7.28 -0.68 12.89
C CYS A 141 7.77 -2.12 12.73
N GLU A 142 8.41 -2.41 11.61
CA GLU A 142 8.91 -3.75 11.33
C GLU A 142 10.00 -4.15 12.34
N PRO A 143 10.02 -5.41 12.82
CA PRO A 143 10.91 -5.84 13.91
C PRO A 143 12.39 -5.58 13.61
N MET A 144 12.82 -5.76 12.36
CA MET A 144 14.20 -5.48 11.94
C MET A 144 14.60 -4.01 12.05
N ARG A 145 13.63 -3.09 11.84
CA ARG A 145 13.84 -1.66 11.99
C ARG A 145 13.87 -1.23 13.44
N LYS A 146 13.13 -1.92 14.31
CA LYS A 146 13.21 -1.76 15.78
C LYS A 146 14.58 -2.20 16.28
N GLU A 147 15.04 -3.37 15.85
CA GLU A 147 16.30 -3.97 16.27
C GLU A 147 17.50 -3.09 15.91
N LYS A 148 17.59 -2.62 14.65
CA LYS A 148 18.66 -1.71 14.23
C LYS A 148 18.71 -0.42 15.07
N ARG A 149 17.55 0.09 15.52
CA ARG A 149 17.48 1.30 16.35
C ARG A 149 17.88 1.03 17.79
N ARG A 150 17.53 -0.14 18.34
CA ARG A 150 17.98 -0.59 19.67
C ARG A 150 19.50 -0.77 19.72
N GLN A 151 20.11 -1.27 18.65
CA GLN A 151 21.56 -1.45 18.55
C GLN A 151 22.36 -0.15 18.41
N LYS A 152 21.71 0.99 18.15
CA LYS A 152 22.35 2.31 18.02
C LYS A 152 22.28 3.15 19.30
N HIS A 153 21.77 2.60 20.39
CA HIS A 153 21.62 3.27 21.68
C HIS A 153 22.63 2.71 22.70
#